data_AF-A0A1W9SBY0-F1
#
_entry.id   AF-A0A1W9SBY0-F1
#
_cell.length_a   1.000
_cell.length_b   1.000
_cell.length_c   1.000
_cell.angle_alpha   90.00
_cell.angle_beta   90.00
_cell.angle_gamma   90.00
#
_symmetry.space_group_name_H-M   'P 1'
#
loop_
_entity.id
_entity.type
_entity.pdbx_description
1 polymer ?
#
loop_
_entity_poly.entity_id
_entity_poly.type
_entity_poly.pdbx_seq_one_letter_code
_entity_poly.pdbx_strand_id
1 'polypeptide(L)'
;MDETIILKPIGYVESPIKDKTDVGWGVVQSKVKIHEQFKSGLKGLDAIDGTPVIDIKPYYPRYDTVEKAIVPNWVHEIMKDYF
;
A
#
# COMPACT_ATOMS: atom_id res chain seq x y z
N MET A 1 33.80 -3.79 -2.19
CA MET A 1 33.25 -4.40 -3.42
C MET A 1 31.98 -3.66 -3.71
N ASP A 2 31.90 -2.96 -4.84
CA ASP A 2 30.67 -2.27 -5.24
C ASP A 2 29.73 -3.33 -5.82
N GLU A 3 28.76 -3.75 -5.02
CA GLU A 3 27.69 -4.62 -5.50
C GLU A 3 26.68 -3.79 -6.30
N THR A 4 26.47 -4.15 -7.56
CA THR A 4 25.45 -3.51 -8.41
C THR A 4 24.06 -3.92 -7.94
N ILE A 5 23.26 -2.95 -7.51
CA ILE A 5 21.84 -3.16 -7.18
C ILE A 5 21.01 -2.95 -8.45
N ILE A 6 20.26 -3.98 -8.86
CA ILE A 6 19.31 -3.90 -9.97
C ILE A 6 17.89 -3.85 -9.41
N LEU A 7 17.24 -2.69 -9.52
CA LEU A 7 15.84 -2.52 -9.13
C LEU A 7 14.91 -3.00 -10.24
N LYS A 8 13.93 -3.84 -9.87
CA LYS A 8 12.83 -4.25 -10.75
C LYS A 8 11.52 -3.67 -10.24
N PRO A 9 10.68 -3.09 -11.12
CA PRO A 9 9.40 -2.55 -10.69
C PRO A 9 8.48 -3.67 -10.20
N ILE A 10 7.71 -3.36 -9.15
CA ILE A 10 6.65 -4.24 -8.63
C ILE A 10 5.31 -4.04 -9.35
N GLY A 11 5.21 -2.97 -10.15
CA GLY A 11 4.02 -2.55 -10.85
C GLY A 11 4.21 -1.19 -11.50
N TYR A 12 3.12 -0.62 -12.00
CA TYR A 12 3.08 0.66 -12.70
C TYR A 12 1.85 1.47 -12.31
N VAL A 13 1.91 2.78 -12.53
CA VAL A 13 0.77 3.69 -12.38
C VAL A 13 0.31 4.12 -13.76
N GLU A 14 -0.96 3.87 -14.07
CA GLU A 14 -1.62 4.39 -15.25
C GLU A 14 -2.34 5.69 -14.87
N SER A 15 -1.84 6.81 -15.38
CA SER A 15 -2.39 8.13 -15.12
C SER A 15 -2.87 8.81 -16.40
N PRO A 16 -3.98 9.57 -16.36
CA PRO A 16 -4.34 10.48 -17.44
C PRO A 16 -3.33 11.63 -17.57
N ILE A 17 -2.60 11.96 -16.50
CA ILE A 17 -1.57 12.99 -16.49
C ILE A 17 -0.28 12.45 -17.12
N LYS A 18 0.23 13.15 -18.13
CA LYS A 18 1.46 12.77 -18.86
C LYS A 18 2.68 13.56 -18.42
N ASP A 19 2.47 14.82 -18.07
CA ASP A 19 3.52 15.71 -17.58
C ASP A 19 3.48 15.77 -16.06
N LYS A 20 4.66 15.75 -15.42
CA LYS A 20 4.75 15.83 -13.96
C LYS A 20 4.11 17.14 -13.47
N THR A 21 3.24 17.02 -12.48
CA THR A 21 2.55 18.14 -11.81
C THR A 21 2.54 17.90 -10.31
N ASP A 22 2.51 18.97 -9.53
CA ASP A 22 2.43 18.96 -8.06
C ASP A 22 1.20 19.73 -7.54
N VAL A 23 0.18 19.87 -8.40
CA VAL A 23 -1.08 20.55 -8.09
C VAL A 23 -2.28 19.67 -8.46
N GLY A 24 -3.45 19.95 -7.87
CA GLY A 24 -4.69 19.22 -8.18
C GLY A 24 -4.80 17.86 -7.46
N TRP A 25 -4.14 17.71 -6.32
CA TRP A 25 -4.25 16.53 -5.44
C TRP A 25 -5.73 16.18 -5.18
N GLY A 26 -6.09 14.91 -5.41
CA GLY A 26 -7.45 14.40 -5.21
C GLY A 26 -8.43 14.66 -6.37
N VAL A 27 -8.07 15.48 -7.37
CA VAL A 27 -8.88 15.70 -8.59
C VAL A 27 -8.57 14.64 -9.65
N VAL A 28 -7.34 14.15 -9.67
CA VAL A 28 -6.87 13.14 -10.62
C VAL A 28 -6.94 11.76 -9.98
N GLN A 29 -7.70 10.87 -10.59
CA GLN A 29 -7.65 9.44 -10.29
C GLN A 29 -6.70 8.72 -11.25
N SER A 30 -5.83 7.89 -10.68
CA SER A 30 -4.91 7.02 -11.42
C SER A 30 -5.15 5.57 -11.01
N LYS A 31 -4.69 4.63 -11.83
CA LYS A 31 -4.81 3.20 -11.55
C LYS A 31 -3.45 2.58 -11.30
N VAL A 32 -3.29 1.97 -10.13
CA VAL A 32 -2.09 1.20 -9.80
C VAL A 32 -2.27 -0.24 -10.30
N LYS A 33 -1.32 -0.72 -11.10
CA LYS A 33 -1.27 -2.10 -11.59
C LYS A 33 -0.07 -2.81 -10.99
N ILE A 34 -0.32 -3.75 -10.09
CA ILE A 34 0.71 -4.62 -9.50
C ILE A 34 0.98 -5.82 -10.41
N HIS A 35 2.23 -6.23 -10.57
CA HIS A 35 2.55 -7.46 -11.30
C HIS A 35 2.01 -8.69 -10.56
N GLU A 36 1.51 -9.68 -11.31
CA GLU A 36 0.81 -10.84 -10.74
C GLU A 36 1.65 -11.58 -9.68
N GLN A 37 2.97 -11.70 -9.89
CA GLN A 37 3.90 -12.32 -8.94
C GLN A 37 3.95 -11.65 -7.55
N PHE A 38 3.50 -10.39 -7.42
CA PHE A 38 3.49 -9.64 -6.17
C PHE A 38 2.07 -9.45 -5.59
N LYS A 39 1.04 -9.97 -6.25
CA LYS A 39 -0.37 -9.82 -5.84
C LYS A 39 -0.65 -10.39 -4.44
N SER A 40 0.07 -11.42 -4.03
CA SER A 40 -0.04 -11.99 -2.67
C SER A 40 0.31 -10.99 -1.57
N GLY A 41 1.13 -9.97 -1.87
CA GLY A 41 1.46 -8.89 -0.94
C GLY A 41 0.28 -7.95 -0.63
N LEU A 42 -0.84 -8.08 -1.35
CA LEU A 42 -2.07 -7.33 -1.07
C LEU A 42 -3.05 -8.10 -0.18
N LYS A 43 -2.73 -9.34 0.21
CA LYS A 43 -3.59 -10.12 1.13
C LYS A 43 -3.59 -9.46 2.50
N GLY A 44 -4.76 -9.37 3.12
CA GLY A 44 -4.94 -8.77 4.45
C GLY A 44 -5.29 -7.28 4.45
N LEU A 45 -5.45 -6.67 3.27
CA LEU A 45 -6.14 -5.37 3.18
C LEU A 45 -7.60 -5.55 3.61
N ASP A 46 -8.10 -4.62 4.41
CA ASP A 46 -9.46 -4.57 4.96
C ASP A 46 -10.35 -3.54 4.26
N ALA A 47 -9.92 -3.05 3.09
CA ALA A 47 -10.66 -2.08 2.29
C ALA A 47 -11.78 -2.74 1.47
N ILE A 48 -12.91 -2.07 1.38
CA ILE A 48 -14.02 -2.46 0.51
C ILE A 48 -13.60 -2.26 -0.96
N ASP A 49 -14.11 -3.09 -1.86
CA ASP A 49 -13.87 -2.94 -3.30
C ASP A 49 -14.20 -1.50 -3.78
N GLY A 50 -13.31 -0.95 -4.61
CA GLY A 50 -13.40 0.44 -5.09
C GLY A 50 -12.93 1.52 -4.11
N THR A 51 -12.51 1.18 -2.88
CA THR A 51 -11.94 2.17 -1.95
C THR A 51 -10.70 2.85 -2.57
N PRO A 52 -10.65 4.20 -2.65
CA PRO A 52 -9.50 4.91 -3.21
C PRO A 52 -8.22 4.73 -2.39
N VAL A 53 -7.10 4.49 -3.08
CA VAL A 53 -5.76 4.51 -2.47
C VAL A 53 -5.21 5.93 -2.54
N ILE A 54 -4.79 6.48 -1.38
CA ILE A 54 -4.28 7.84 -1.28
C ILE A 54 -2.75 7.89 -1.41
N ASP A 55 -2.04 6.87 -0.91
CA ASP A 55 -0.58 6.84 -0.87
C ASP A 55 -0.06 5.39 -0.84
N ILE A 56 1.15 5.18 -1.35
CA ILE A 56 1.85 3.88 -1.35
C ILE A 56 3.28 4.13 -0.89
N LYS A 57 3.69 3.44 0.17
CA LYS A 57 5.04 3.53 0.72
C LYS A 57 5.66 2.14 0.89
N PRO A 58 6.99 2.01 0.76
CA PRO A 58 7.69 0.80 1.19
C PRO A 58 7.51 0.60 2.70
N TYR A 59 7.28 -0.65 3.11
CA TYR A 59 7.29 -1.04 4.52
C TYR A 59 8.74 -1.27 4.99
N TYR A 60 9.16 -0.55 6.01
CA TYR A 60 10.44 -0.70 6.69
C TYR A 60 10.18 -1.14 8.13
N PRO A 61 10.39 -2.43 8.47
CA PRO A 61 10.08 -2.95 9.80
C PRO A 61 10.67 -2.14 10.96
N ARG A 62 11.88 -1.59 10.78
CA ARG A 62 12.56 -0.74 11.75
C ARG A 62 11.79 0.54 12.11
N TYR A 63 11.00 1.07 11.17
CA TYR A 63 10.26 2.32 11.34
C TYR A 63 8.76 2.09 11.53
N ASP A 64 8.21 1.06 10.90
CA ASP A 64 6.76 0.85 10.83
C ASP A 64 6.23 -0.15 11.87
N THR A 65 7.09 -0.96 12.48
CA THR A 65 6.67 -1.94 13.51
C THR A 65 6.64 -1.28 14.89
N VAL A 66 5.52 -1.38 15.60
CA VAL A 66 5.43 -1.06 17.02
C VAL A 66 5.44 -2.37 17.81
N GLU A 67 6.63 -2.83 18.25
CA GLU A 67 6.82 -4.14 18.90
C GLU A 67 5.90 -4.43 20.10
N LYS A 68 5.48 -3.38 20.81
CA LYS A 68 4.62 -3.47 21.99
C LYS A 68 3.29 -2.77 21.78
N ALA A 69 2.77 -2.78 20.56
CA ALA A 69 1.43 -2.25 20.29
C ALA A 69 0.41 -2.96 21.18
N ILE A 70 -0.33 -2.19 21.97
CA ILE A 70 -1.41 -2.71 22.81
C ILE A 70 -2.69 -2.49 22.03
N VAL A 71 -3.39 -3.59 21.71
CA VAL A 71 -4.73 -3.55 21.14
C VAL A 71 -5.72 -3.49 22.29
N PRO A 72 -6.60 -2.48 22.36
CA PRO A 72 -7.62 -2.42 23.41
C PRO A 72 -8.57 -3.63 23.35
N ASN A 73 -9.03 -4.11 24.51
CA ASN A 73 -9.93 -5.27 24.59
C ASN A 73 -11.19 -5.14 23.71
N TRP A 74 -11.76 -3.95 23.59
CA TRP A 74 -12.97 -3.75 22.76
C TRP A 74 -12.74 -4.07 21.28
N VAL A 75 -11.52 -3.93 20.75
CA VAL A 75 -11.20 -4.31 19.36
C VAL A 75 -11.26 -5.83 19.23
N HIS A 76 -10.73 -6.57 20.21
CA HIS A 76 -10.83 -8.03 20.23
C HIS A 76 -12.28 -8.52 20.25
N GLU A 77 -13.16 -7.84 21.01
CA GLU A 77 -14.59 -8.17 21.05
C GLU A 77 -15.29 -7.93 19.70
N ILE A 78 -15.00 -6.80 19.03
CA ILE A 78 -15.60 -6.49 17.72
C ILE A 78 -15.09 -7.43 16.62
N MET A 79 -13.81 -7.82 16.67
CA MET A 79 -13.19 -8.65 15.64
C MET A 79 -13.48 -10.15 15.76
N LYS A 80 -14.16 -10.60 16.82
CA LYS A 80 -14.38 -12.02 17.13
C LYS A 80 -15.08 -12.80 16.02
N ASP A 81 -15.97 -12.15 15.27
CA ASP A 81 -16.78 -12.75 14.21
C ASP A 81 -16.41 -12.22 12.80
N TYR A 82 -15.32 -11.46 12.68
CA TYR A 82 -14.94 -10.78 11.44
C TYR A 82 -14.04 -11.65 10.52
N PHE A 83 -13.55 -12.79 11.03
CA PHE A 83 -12.72 -13.76 10.30
C PHE A 83 -13.13 -15.21 10.58
#